data_AF-A0A7S4K2L5-F1
#
_entry.id   AF-A0A7S4K2L5-F1
#
_cell.length_a   1.000
_cell.length_b   1.000
_cell.length_c   1.000
_cell.angle_alpha   90.00
_cell.angle_beta   90.00
_cell.angle_gamma   90.00
#
_symmetry.space_group_name_H-M   'P 1'
#
loop_
_entity.id
_entity.type
_entity.pdbx_description
1 polymer ?
#
loop_
_entity_poly.entity_id
_entity_poly.type
_entity_poly.pdbx_seq_one_letter_code
_entity_poly.pdbx_strand_id
1 'polypeptide(L)'
;IIMTGLAIEKNIVLVGSRRGGEKEGEGGDLEQFYISFPSISQKFTGTGDLFSSLVLSWISKGDPISVACEKAVATIQAVLKRTAERGGELKIIQSKSDIENPNVVYRAQLFKEDS
;
A
#
# COMPACT_ATOMS: atom_id res chain seq x y z
N ILE A 1 4.34 2.50 13.79
CA ILE A 1 4.13 1.76 12.53
C ILE A 1 5.15 2.26 11.54
N ILE A 2 5.88 1.37 10.89
CA ILE A 2 6.87 1.71 9.87
C ILE A 2 6.41 1.09 8.55
N MET A 3 6.41 1.87 7.48
CA MET A 3 6.10 1.41 6.12
C MET A 3 7.21 1.84 5.18
N THR A 4 7.75 0.90 4.41
CA THR A 4 8.84 1.11 3.46
C THR A 4 8.53 0.43 2.14
N GLY A 5 8.77 1.12 1.03
CA GLY A 5 8.73 0.51 -0.31
C GLY A 5 10.14 0.24 -0.82
N LEU A 6 10.42 -0.98 -1.26
CA LEU A 6 11.63 -1.35 -2.00
C LEU A 6 11.27 -1.64 -3.46
N ALA A 7 12.03 -1.07 -4.40
CA ALA A 7 11.97 -1.47 -5.79
C ALA A 7 12.93 -2.64 -6.03
N ILE A 8 12.40 -3.78 -6.47
CA ILE A 8 13.17 -4.99 -6.80
C ILE A 8 12.84 -5.35 -8.25
N GLU A 9 13.79 -5.12 -9.16
CA GLU A 9 13.64 -5.31 -10.60
C GLU A 9 12.42 -4.57 -11.19
N LYS A 10 11.37 -5.31 -11.56
CA LYS A 10 10.11 -4.81 -12.11
C LYS A 10 8.99 -4.73 -11.08
N ASN A 11 9.25 -5.08 -9.82
CA ASN A 11 8.26 -5.07 -8.75
C ASN A 11 8.61 -4.03 -7.68
N ILE A 12 7.59 -3.58 -6.98
CA ILE A 12 7.69 -2.82 -5.75
C ILE A 12 7.19 -3.73 -4.63
N VAL A 13 7.99 -3.85 -3.58
CA VAL A 13 7.65 -4.56 -2.35
C VAL A 13 7.40 -3.52 -1.28
N LEU A 14 6.14 -3.39 -0.89
CA LEU A 14 5.74 -2.61 0.27
C LEU A 14 5.85 -3.50 1.51
N VAL A 15 6.66 -3.10 2.48
CA VAL A 15 6.82 -3.76 3.77
C VAL A 15 6.22 -2.87 4.84
N GLY A 16 5.34 -3.45 5.67
CA GLY A 16 4.76 -2.81 6.84
C GLY A 16 5.10 -3.57 8.10
N SER A 17 5.49 -2.84 9.15
CA SER A 17 5.73 -3.41 10.48
C SER A 17 4.99 -2.60 11.55
N ARG A 18 4.33 -3.34 12.43
CA ARG A 18 3.65 -2.81 13.61
C ARG A 18 4.04 -3.66 14.81
N ARG A 19 4.48 -2.99 15.87
CA ARG A 19 4.64 -3.63 17.18
C ARG A 19 3.25 -3.77 17.81
N GLY A 20 2.85 -4.99 18.11
CA GLY A 20 1.71 -5.29 18.96
C GLY A 20 1.89 -4.66 20.35
N GLY A 21 0.78 -4.42 21.05
CA GLY A 21 0.84 -3.81 22.38
C GLY A 21 1.74 -4.62 23.31
N GLU A 22 2.63 -3.93 24.02
CA GLU A 22 3.46 -4.54 25.06
C GLU A 22 2.54 -5.12 26.14
N LYS A 23 2.47 -6.45 26.24
CA LYS A 23 2.13 -7.06 27.52
C LYS A 23 3.41 -7.01 28.35
N GLU A 24 3.36 -6.37 29.51
CA GLU A 24 4.50 -6.29 30.44
C GLU A 24 5.09 -7.71 30.66
N GLY A 25 6.33 -7.93 30.20
CA GLY A 25 7.08 -9.16 30.43
C GLY A 25 7.26 -10.10 29.23
N GLU A 26 6.57 -9.91 28.11
CA GLU A 26 6.77 -10.67 26.87
C GLU A 26 7.21 -9.74 25.74
N GLY A 27 8.27 -10.10 25.00
CA GLY A 27 8.74 -9.33 23.85
C GLY A 27 7.60 -9.14 22.86
N GLY A 28 7.06 -7.91 22.77
CA GLY A 28 5.80 -7.68 22.05
C GLY A 28 5.83 -8.18 20.61
N ASP A 29 4.77 -8.91 20.24
CA ASP A 29 4.61 -9.52 18.91
C ASP A 29 4.82 -8.49 17.80
N LEU A 30 5.81 -8.74 16.95
CA LEU A 30 6.09 -7.93 15.76
C LEU A 30 5.25 -8.46 14.61
N GLU A 31 4.14 -7.77 14.32
CA GLU A 31 3.34 -8.05 13.12
C GLU A 31 4.00 -7.39 11.92
N GLN A 32 4.58 -8.21 11.05
CA GLN A 32 5.18 -7.78 9.80
C GLN A 32 4.40 -8.35 8.62
N PHE A 33 4.18 -7.52 7.60
CA PHE A 33 3.58 -7.95 6.35
C PHE A 33 4.28 -7.32 5.15
N TYR A 34 4.14 -7.95 3.99
CA TYR A 34 4.59 -7.39 2.73
C TYR A 34 3.52 -7.53 1.64
N ILE A 35 3.55 -6.61 0.67
CA ILE A 35 2.73 -6.65 -0.54
C ILE A 35 3.68 -6.45 -1.72
N SER A 36 3.70 -7.40 -2.66
CA SER A 36 4.47 -7.30 -3.90
C SER A 36 3.55 -6.97 -5.06
N PHE A 37 3.91 -5.98 -5.86
CA PHE A 37 3.12 -5.53 -7.01
C PHE A 37 4.04 -4.97 -8.12
N PRO A 38 3.63 -5.00 -9.40
CA PRO A 38 4.47 -4.54 -10.49
C PRO A 38 4.66 -3.02 -10.47
N SER A 39 5.89 -2.61 -10.73
CA SER A 39 6.25 -1.22 -11.02
C SER A 39 5.75 -0.82 -12.40
N ILE A 40 5.23 0.40 -12.52
CA ILE A 40 4.85 0.98 -13.81
C ILE A 40 6.03 1.79 -14.32
N SER A 41 6.48 1.49 -15.55
CA SER A 41 7.70 2.07 -16.16
C SER A 41 7.49 3.52 -16.63
N GLN A 42 7.16 4.41 -15.71
CA GLN A 42 7.05 5.84 -15.92
C GLN A 42 7.27 6.56 -14.59
N LYS A 43 7.87 7.76 -14.63
CA LYS A 43 8.07 8.58 -13.43
C LYS A 43 6.80 9.36 -13.12
N PHE A 44 6.32 9.23 -11.90
CA PHE A 44 5.18 9.98 -11.38
C PHE A 44 5.61 10.71 -10.11
N THR A 45 5.15 11.94 -9.95
CA THR A 45 5.34 12.73 -8.72
C THR A 45 4.06 12.65 -7.87
N GLY A 46 4.19 12.79 -6.54
CA GLY A 46 3.04 12.80 -5.62
C GLY A 46 2.42 11.42 -5.30
N THR A 47 3.02 10.31 -5.75
CA THR A 47 2.52 8.96 -5.46
C THR A 47 2.62 8.58 -3.98
N GLY A 48 3.64 9.09 -3.28
CA GLY A 48 3.81 8.92 -1.84
C GLY A 48 2.75 9.67 -1.01
N ASP A 49 2.41 10.90 -1.42
CA ASP A 49 1.36 11.70 -0.77
C ASP A 49 -0.02 11.05 -0.97
N LEU A 50 -0.28 10.58 -2.21
CA LEU A 50 -1.47 9.82 -2.54
C LEU A 50 -1.56 8.52 -1.72
N PHE A 51 -0.47 7.75 -1.65
CA PHE A 51 -0.41 6.52 -0.84
C PHE A 51 -0.73 6.79 0.62
N SER A 52 -0.05 7.77 1.22
CA SER A 52 -0.22 8.11 2.64
C SER A 52 -1.65 8.54 2.94
N SER A 53 -2.24 9.37 2.08
CA SER A 53 -3.62 9.84 2.21
C SER A 53 -4.64 8.70 2.09
N LEU A 54 -4.43 7.77 1.16
CA LEU A 54 -5.29 6.60 0.98
C LEU A 54 -5.22 5.66 2.18
N VAL A 55 -4.02 5.32 2.64
CA VAL A 55 -3.82 4.45 3.80
C VAL A 55 -4.48 5.08 5.03
N LEU A 56 -4.25 6.36 5.28
CA LEU A 56 -4.86 7.08 6.41
C LEU A 56 -6.40 7.06 6.32
N SER A 57 -6.97 7.30 5.14
CA SER A 57 -8.42 7.28 4.92
C SER A 57 -9.05 5.93 5.25
N TRP A 58 -8.44 4.82 4.82
CA TRP A 58 -8.95 3.48 5.08
C TRP A 58 -8.80 3.06 6.56
N ILE A 59 -7.67 3.39 7.19
CA ILE A 59 -7.49 3.18 8.63
C ILE A 59 -8.52 3.97 9.43
N SER A 60 -8.79 5.22 9.05
CA SER A 60 -9.79 6.06 9.70
C SER A 60 -11.21 5.50 9.57
N LYS A 61 -11.47 4.63 8.59
CA LYS A 61 -12.73 3.90 8.41
C LYS A 61 -12.79 2.59 9.22
N GLY A 62 -11.71 2.24 9.92
CA GLY A 62 -11.61 1.03 10.74
C GLY A 62 -10.97 -0.16 10.04
N ASP A 63 -10.43 -0.01 8.84
CA ASP A 63 -9.72 -1.11 8.18
C ASP A 63 -8.40 -1.45 8.91
N PRO A 64 -8.04 -2.73 9.02
CA PRO A 64 -6.69 -3.13 9.40
C PRO A 64 -5.64 -2.53 8.47
N ILE A 65 -4.45 -2.24 9.00
CA ILE A 65 -3.36 -1.60 8.23
C ILE A 65 -3.00 -2.38 6.96
N SER A 66 -2.96 -3.71 7.03
CA SER A 66 -2.69 -4.57 5.88
C SER A 66 -3.73 -4.38 4.78
N VAL A 67 -5.02 -4.40 5.14
CA VAL A 67 -6.16 -4.18 4.24
C VAL A 67 -6.16 -2.76 3.67
N ALA A 68 -5.85 -1.76 4.48
CA ALA A 68 -5.71 -0.38 4.04
C ALA A 68 -4.60 -0.24 2.98
N CYS A 69 -3.45 -0.90 3.19
CA CYS A 69 -2.36 -0.94 2.23
C CYS A 69 -2.74 -1.67 0.94
N GLU A 70 -3.45 -2.81 1.01
CA GLU A 70 -3.97 -3.51 -0.16
C GLU A 70 -4.86 -2.60 -1.03
N LYS A 71 -5.81 -1.90 -0.40
CA LYS A 71 -6.73 -0.95 -1.04
C LYS A 71 -5.98 0.25 -1.64
N ALA A 72 -4.97 0.75 -0.94
CA ALA A 72 -4.13 1.86 -1.42
C ALA A 72 -3.30 1.45 -2.64
N VAL A 73 -2.65 0.28 -2.61
CA VAL A 73 -1.88 -0.26 -3.74
C VAL A 73 -2.78 -0.48 -4.96
N ALA A 74 -3.97 -1.05 -4.77
CA ALA A 74 -4.95 -1.24 -5.84
C ALA A 74 -5.34 0.09 -6.51
N THR A 75 -5.66 1.10 -5.69
CA THR A 75 -6.00 2.44 -6.17
C THR A 75 -4.84 3.09 -6.93
N ILE A 76 -3.62 3.04 -6.39
CA ILE A 76 -2.44 3.62 -7.04
C ILE A 76 -2.18 2.95 -8.39
N GLN A 77 -2.27 1.63 -8.46
CA GLN A 77 -2.10 0.90 -9.72
C GLN A 77 -3.08 1.37 -10.78
N ALA A 78 -4.36 1.58 -10.43
CA ALA A 78 -5.36 2.10 -11.34
C ALA A 78 -5.07 3.56 -11.76
N VAL A 79 -4.75 4.44 -10.81
CA VAL A 79 -4.42 5.85 -11.06
C VAL A 79 -3.20 5.96 -11.97
N LEU A 80 -2.14 5.21 -11.70
CA LEU A 80 -0.90 5.26 -12.46
C LEU A 80 -1.05 4.70 -13.86
N LYS A 81 -1.78 3.59 -14.05
CA LYS A 81 -2.11 3.08 -15.40
C LYS A 81 -2.86 4.14 -16.21
N ARG A 82 -3.90 4.73 -15.64
CA ARG A 82 -4.68 5.79 -16.28
C ARG A 82 -3.85 7.05 -16.57
N THR A 83 -2.91 7.38 -15.68
CA THR A 83 -1.99 8.50 -15.87
C THR A 83 -0.99 8.21 -16.98
N ALA A 84 -0.48 6.98 -17.08
CA ALA A 84 0.43 6.56 -18.15
C ALA A 84 -0.20 6.65 -19.54
N GLU A 85 -1.48 6.29 -19.66
CA GLU A 85 -2.23 6.36 -20.92
C GLU A 85 -2.53 7.80 -21.37
N ARG A 86 -2.73 8.73 -20.42
CA ARG A 86 -3.22 10.08 -20.70
C ARG A 86 -2.16 11.18 -20.58
N GLY A 87 -1.03 10.89 -19.93
CA GLY A 87 0.05 11.83 -19.66
C GLY A 87 -0.30 12.96 -18.67
N GLY A 88 0.71 13.73 -18.27
CA GLY A 88 0.57 14.87 -17.35
C GLY A 88 0.43 14.46 -15.88
N GLU A 89 -0.33 15.24 -15.11
CA GLU A 89 -0.53 15.01 -13.66
C GLU A 89 -1.35 13.76 -13.35
N LEU A 90 -1.21 13.27 -12.11
CA LEU A 90 -1.96 12.13 -11.58
C LEU A 90 -3.47 12.29 -11.80
N LYS A 91 -4.07 11.28 -12.43
CA LYS A 91 -5.50 11.29 -12.81
C LYS A 91 -6.42 10.94 -11.65
N ILE A 92 -6.25 11.55 -10.48
CA ILE A 92 -6.98 11.23 -9.24
C ILE A 92 -8.49 11.40 -9.44
N ILE A 93 -8.92 12.55 -10.00
CA ILE A 93 -10.36 12.84 -10.24
C ILE A 93 -10.99 11.81 -11.17
N GLN A 94 -10.30 11.46 -12.25
CA GLN A 94 -10.77 10.46 -13.21
C GLN A 94 -10.69 9.03 -12.67
N SER A 95 -10.04 8.84 -11.52
CA SER A 95 -9.90 7.56 -10.82
C SER A 95 -10.81 7.46 -9.59
N LYS A 96 -11.79 8.36 -9.45
CA LYS A 96 -12.69 8.41 -8.28
C LYS A 96 -13.32 7.05 -7.96
N SER A 97 -13.81 6.32 -8.97
CA SER A 97 -14.43 5.02 -8.77
C SER A 97 -13.46 3.98 -8.20
N ASP A 98 -12.19 4.02 -8.63
CA ASP A 98 -11.14 3.13 -8.12
C ASP A 98 -10.74 3.51 -6.68
N ILE A 99 -10.79 4.79 -6.34
CA ILE A 99 -10.54 5.28 -4.98
C ILE A 99 -11.66 4.85 -4.02
N GLU A 100 -12.91 4.92 -4.46
CA GLU A 100 -14.07 4.56 -3.64
C GLU A 100 -14.25 3.04 -3.54
N ASN A 101 -14.00 2.32 -4.63
CA ASN A 101 -14.17 0.87 -4.74
C ASN A 101 -12.90 0.22 -5.30
N PRO A 102 -11.81 0.12 -4.50
CA PRO A 102 -10.55 -0.44 -4.98
C PRO A 102 -10.67 -1.90 -5.36
N ASN A 103 -10.27 -2.25 -6.58
CA ASN A 103 -10.19 -3.64 -7.01
C ASN A 103 -8.88 -4.28 -6.50
N VAL A 104 -8.96 -4.92 -5.33
CA VAL A 104 -7.79 -5.51 -4.65
C VAL A 104 -7.33 -6.78 -5.36
N VAL A 105 -6.24 -6.67 -6.10
CA VAL A 105 -5.56 -7.79 -6.78
C VAL A 105 -4.34 -8.29 -5.99
N TYR A 106 -3.59 -7.38 -5.38
CA TYR A 106 -2.37 -7.70 -4.62
C TYR A 106 -2.70 -7.71 -3.13
N ARG A 107 -2.49 -8.87 -2.49
CA ARG A 107 -2.80 -9.11 -1.08
C ARG A 107 -1.56 -9.05 -0.20
N ALA A 108 -1.75 -8.63 1.04
CA ALA A 108 -0.72 -8.65 2.07
C ALA A 108 -0.42 -10.09 2.48
N GLN A 109 0.86 -10.37 2.64
CA GLN A 109 1.37 -11.64 3.16
C GLN A 109 2.08 -11.36 4.47
N LEU A 110 1.80 -12.16 5.49
CA LEU A 110 2.53 -12.11 6.76
C LEU A 110 3.94 -12.67 6.56
N PHE A 111 4.93 -12.06 7.20
CA PHE A 111 6.20 -12.74 7.38
C PHE A 111 5.96 -13.89 8.36
N LYS A 112 6.13 -15.13 7.89
CA LYS A 112 6.21 -16.27 8.79
C LYS A 112 7.64 -16.30 9.32
N GLU A 113 7.82 -16.22 10.64
CA GLU A 113 9.04 -16.73 11.25
C GLU A 113 8.99 -18.25 11.07
N ASP A 114 9.85 -18.80 10.21
CA ASP A 114 10.14 -20.23 10.21
C ASP A 114 10.77 -20.54 11.58
N SER A 115 10.00 -21.21 12.45
CA SER A 115 10.44 -21.74 13.74
C SER A 115 11.30 -22.99 13.57
#